data_AF-A0A6N7PLZ8-F1
#
_entry.id   AF-A0A6N7PLZ8-F1
#
_cell.length_a   1.000
_cell.length_b   1.000
_cell.length_c   1.000
_cell.angle_alpha   90.00
_cell.angle_beta   90.00
_cell.angle_gamma   90.00
#
_symmetry.space_group_name_H-M   'P 1'
#
loop_
_entity.id
_entity.type
_entity.pdbx_description
1 polymer ?
#
loop_
_entity_poly.entity_id
_entity_poly.type
_entity_poly.pdbx_seq_one_letter_code
_entity_poly.pdbx_strand_id
1 'polypeptide(L)'
;MYRKEVNERSPMRVFEKSMHGGLGRGNVGVVLSRAGVGKTALLVQIALDDLLRDRRVLHISTEHAVDHVRAYYDELFHDIATYTKLAEPEAVRLDLERHRLIFSLLGHANTTEGLSSSMKKLVETVAFAREIAHFSPDVIIIDGFDFAHATEAMVNTLATIARDHSAELWLSSRTTKGAGEAKPGSAPAPIDRFFDKLGVVVYLDPEKDVVRLRLLKDHDSKEIADLSLRLQPHTMRIIDADIPPASERPRDAKRFRLFSGGAKGAEAAFGACAERWGLTETNYSFEGHTLRERARGVVELSEADLRRGDFSLVYVSKRLGRVLSEIPLVRNVLQTIWYQINAAREVFVVGQIQDDGTVRGGTGWGAELARLWKKPLYVFDQQKRTWFRWSGSAWEMATLPLIKSEAFAGIGTQNLTDDGKQAIEELFQRSFGDPPSKRD
;
A
#
# COMPACT_ATOMS: atom_id res chain seq x y z
N MET A 1 -11.27 -0.50 16.42
CA MET A 1 -10.99 -1.92 16.11
C MET A 1 -10.27 -2.52 17.28
N TYR A 2 -10.53 -3.79 17.59
CA TYR A 2 -9.77 -4.51 18.62
C TYR A 2 -8.45 -5.05 18.04
N ARG A 3 -7.47 -5.33 18.91
CA ARG A 3 -6.11 -5.78 18.55
C ARG A 3 -6.08 -6.87 17.47
N LYS A 4 -6.93 -7.91 17.61
CA LYS A 4 -7.01 -9.02 16.64
C LYS A 4 -7.46 -8.56 15.24
N GLU A 5 -8.42 -7.65 15.16
CA GLU A 5 -8.93 -7.11 13.90
C GLU A 5 -7.89 -6.22 13.19
N VAL A 6 -7.08 -5.50 13.98
CA VAL A 6 -5.95 -4.71 13.46
C VAL A 6 -4.88 -5.61 12.85
N ASN A 7 -4.56 -6.72 13.52
CA ASN A 7 -3.60 -7.69 13.00
C ASN A 7 -4.07 -8.40 11.72
N GLU A 8 -5.34 -8.81 11.65
CA GLU A 8 -5.90 -9.43 10.43
C GLU A 8 -5.91 -8.51 9.21
N ARG A 9 -5.87 -7.19 9.45
CA ARG A 9 -5.77 -6.14 8.41
C ARG A 9 -4.35 -5.60 8.25
N SER A 10 -3.37 -6.21 8.92
CA SER A 10 -1.99 -5.80 8.83
C SER A 10 -1.50 -5.93 7.38
N PRO A 11 -0.81 -4.91 6.86
CA PRO A 11 -0.03 -5.02 5.63
C PRO A 11 0.77 -6.33 5.52
N MET A 12 1.38 -6.75 6.63
CA MET A 12 2.23 -7.94 6.68
C MET A 12 1.49 -9.24 6.34
N ARG A 13 0.15 -9.27 6.41
CA ARG A 13 -0.65 -10.44 5.99
C ARG A 13 -0.50 -10.74 4.50
N VAL A 14 -0.40 -9.71 3.65
CA VAL A 14 -0.18 -9.87 2.20
C VAL A 14 1.21 -10.42 1.94
N PHE A 15 2.19 -9.93 2.70
CA PHE A 15 3.57 -10.40 2.66
C PHE A 15 3.68 -11.87 3.11
N GLU A 16 3.09 -12.27 4.23
CA GLU A 16 3.10 -13.67 4.71
C GLU A 16 2.37 -14.64 3.77
N LYS A 17 1.20 -14.26 3.23
CA LYS A 17 0.46 -15.08 2.26
C LYS A 17 1.28 -15.36 1.01
N SER A 18 2.19 -14.45 0.67
CA SER A 18 3.05 -14.56 -0.52
C SER A 18 4.32 -15.38 -0.26
N MET A 19 4.64 -15.70 1.00
CA MET A 19 5.79 -16.51 1.41
C MET A 19 5.34 -17.88 1.97
N HIS A 20 4.32 -18.50 1.37
CA HIS A 20 3.75 -19.77 1.81
C HIS A 20 3.47 -19.88 3.33
N GLY A 21 3.05 -18.77 3.96
CA GLY A 21 2.71 -18.73 5.39
C GLY A 21 3.75 -18.10 6.31
N GLY A 22 4.79 -17.44 5.76
CA GLY A 22 5.75 -16.64 6.53
C GLY A 22 7.17 -17.20 6.50
N LEU A 23 8.04 -16.68 7.38
CA LEU A 23 9.39 -17.25 7.54
C LEU A 23 9.33 -18.64 8.18
N GLY A 24 8.46 -18.85 9.15
CA GLY A 24 8.33 -20.12 9.86
C GLY A 24 9.42 -20.36 10.90
N ARG A 25 9.05 -21.06 11.98
CA ARG A 25 9.91 -21.32 13.13
C ARG A 25 11.16 -22.10 12.72
N GLY A 26 12.31 -21.69 13.22
CA GLY A 26 13.59 -22.35 12.92
C GLY A 26 14.29 -21.84 11.66
N ASN A 27 13.66 -20.94 10.91
CA ASN A 27 14.21 -20.40 9.67
C ASN A 27 14.83 -19.02 9.85
N VAL A 28 15.68 -18.67 8.87
CA VAL A 28 16.41 -17.40 8.82
C VAL A 28 15.93 -16.58 7.62
N GLY A 29 15.48 -15.37 7.87
CA GLY A 29 15.03 -14.40 6.87
C GLY A 29 15.97 -13.19 6.81
N VAL A 30 16.18 -12.64 5.61
CA VAL A 30 17.04 -11.45 5.43
C VAL A 30 16.31 -10.36 4.67
N VAL A 31 16.35 -9.14 5.20
CA VAL A 31 15.94 -7.90 4.53
C VAL A 31 17.20 -7.17 4.04
N LEU A 32 17.34 -7.02 2.72
CA LEU A 32 18.49 -6.40 2.08
C LEU A 32 18.11 -5.13 1.31
N SER A 33 18.99 -4.12 1.36
CA SER A 33 18.83 -2.88 0.60
C SER A 33 20.11 -2.05 0.61
N ARG A 34 20.14 -0.97 -0.17
CA ARG A 34 21.11 0.12 0.01
C ARG A 34 20.91 0.85 1.35
N ALA A 35 21.87 1.68 1.75
CA ALA A 35 21.72 2.50 2.95
C ALA A 35 20.52 3.47 2.84
N GLY A 36 19.80 3.69 3.94
CA GLY A 36 18.73 4.68 4.01
C GLY A 36 17.37 4.30 3.41
N VAL A 37 17.18 3.06 2.92
CA VAL A 37 15.92 2.65 2.25
C VAL A 37 14.80 2.21 3.23
N GLY A 38 15.11 2.00 4.51
CA GLY A 38 14.10 1.63 5.53
C GLY A 38 14.11 0.18 6.02
N LYS A 39 15.27 -0.52 5.99
CA LYS A 39 15.39 -1.90 6.51
C LYS A 39 14.94 -2.03 7.97
N THR A 40 15.44 -1.16 8.84
CA THR A 40 15.06 -1.12 10.26
C THR A 40 13.56 -0.92 10.42
N ALA A 41 12.97 0.02 9.67
CA ALA A 41 11.53 0.25 9.69
C ALA A 41 10.72 -1.00 9.25
N LEU A 42 11.16 -1.72 8.22
CA LEU A 42 10.50 -2.98 7.84
C LEU A 42 10.66 -4.07 8.93
N LEU A 43 11.84 -4.22 9.53
CA LEU A 43 12.03 -5.15 10.64
C LEU A 43 11.15 -4.81 11.85
N VAL A 44 11.00 -3.52 12.15
CA VAL A 44 10.10 -3.05 13.21
C VAL A 44 8.64 -3.31 12.85
N GLN A 45 8.23 -3.19 11.58
CA GLN A 45 6.88 -3.60 11.13
C GLN A 45 6.64 -5.10 11.32
N ILE A 46 7.60 -5.96 10.95
CA ILE A 46 7.54 -7.41 11.22
C ILE A 46 7.37 -7.65 12.72
N ALA A 47 8.20 -7.02 13.55
CA ALA A 47 8.13 -7.14 15.00
C ALA A 47 6.78 -6.71 15.58
N LEU A 48 6.26 -5.56 15.15
CA LEU A 48 4.99 -5.02 15.63
C LEU A 48 3.84 -5.94 15.26
N ASP A 49 3.86 -6.53 14.07
CA ASP A 49 2.86 -7.50 13.66
C ASP A 49 2.87 -8.73 14.59
N ASP A 50 4.04 -9.30 14.87
CA ASP A 50 4.17 -10.43 15.79
C ASP A 50 3.79 -10.08 17.23
N LEU A 51 4.20 -8.91 17.72
CA LEU A 51 3.78 -8.43 19.05
C LEU A 51 2.27 -8.27 19.13
N LEU A 52 1.62 -7.75 18.08
CA LEU A 52 0.16 -7.64 18.03
C LEU A 52 -0.55 -9.02 18.05
N ARG A 53 0.16 -10.12 17.78
CA ARG A 53 -0.31 -11.52 17.85
C ARG A 53 0.04 -12.21 19.16
N ASP A 54 0.42 -11.45 20.18
CA ASP A 54 0.85 -11.95 21.50
C ASP A 54 2.13 -12.82 21.42
N ARG A 55 2.93 -12.67 20.36
CA ARG A 55 4.24 -13.32 20.22
C ARG A 55 5.33 -12.47 20.85
N ARG A 56 6.38 -13.13 21.34
CA ARG A 56 7.50 -12.48 22.03
C ARG A 56 8.62 -12.12 21.05
N VAL A 57 9.05 -10.86 21.06
CA VAL A 57 10.10 -10.37 20.16
C VAL A 57 11.36 -9.97 20.93
N LEU A 58 12.50 -10.54 20.52
CA LEU A 58 13.82 -10.09 20.94
C LEU A 58 14.48 -9.29 19.80
N HIS A 59 14.67 -7.99 19.98
CA HIS A 59 15.34 -7.13 19.00
C HIS A 59 16.76 -6.80 19.46
N ILE A 60 17.75 -7.15 18.67
CA ILE A 60 19.17 -6.86 18.89
C ILE A 60 19.65 -5.94 17.76
N SER A 61 19.95 -4.67 18.06
CA SER A 61 20.48 -3.74 17.07
C SER A 61 22.00 -3.60 17.21
N THR A 62 22.72 -3.63 16.09
CA THR A 62 24.17 -3.33 16.04
C THR A 62 24.43 -1.90 15.55
N GLU A 63 23.43 -1.26 14.93
CA GLU A 63 23.53 0.08 14.33
C GLU A 63 22.96 1.19 15.21
N HIS A 64 21.98 0.89 16.07
CA HIS A 64 21.22 1.90 16.81
C HIS A 64 21.21 1.66 18.32
N ALA A 65 21.26 2.74 19.10
CA ALA A 65 21.04 2.70 20.54
C ALA A 65 19.58 2.33 20.85
N VAL A 66 19.33 1.79 22.04
CA VAL A 66 18.00 1.29 22.45
C VAL A 66 16.91 2.35 22.31
N ASP A 67 17.18 3.60 22.69
CA ASP A 67 16.20 4.69 22.64
C ASP A 67 15.78 5.02 21.20
N HIS A 68 16.70 4.93 20.24
CA HIS A 68 16.38 5.13 18.83
C HIS A 68 15.52 4.00 18.27
N VAL A 69 15.83 2.75 18.63
CA VAL A 69 14.99 1.61 18.23
C VAL A 69 13.58 1.76 18.81
N ARG A 70 13.47 2.13 20.10
CA ARG A 70 12.17 2.38 20.75
C ARG A 70 11.36 3.45 20.03
N ALA A 71 11.99 4.57 19.66
CA ALA A 71 11.31 5.65 18.94
C ALA A 71 10.69 5.17 17.61
N TYR A 72 11.37 4.30 16.85
CA TYR A 72 10.79 3.70 15.63
C TYR A 72 9.54 2.87 15.93
N TYR A 73 9.57 2.07 17.00
CA TYR A 73 8.38 1.29 17.38
C TYR A 73 7.23 2.19 17.81
N ASP A 74 7.51 3.26 18.57
CA ASP A 74 6.49 4.19 19.05
C ASP A 74 5.83 4.93 17.88
N GLU A 75 6.62 5.43 16.93
CA GLU A 75 6.13 6.12 15.72
C GLU A 75 5.26 5.19 14.87
N LEU A 76 5.76 4.00 14.54
CA LEU A 76 5.03 3.06 13.69
C LEU A 76 3.78 2.50 14.39
N PHE A 77 3.83 2.26 15.70
CA PHE A 77 2.66 1.86 16.47
C PHE A 77 1.60 2.98 16.52
N HIS A 78 2.03 4.23 16.73
CA HIS A 78 1.13 5.39 16.73
C HIS A 78 0.38 5.51 15.41
N ASP A 79 1.08 5.34 14.29
CA ASP A 79 0.49 5.36 12.95
C ASP A 79 -0.52 4.23 12.74
N ILE A 80 -0.21 3.01 13.20
CA ILE A 80 -1.13 1.86 13.13
C ILE A 80 -2.37 2.13 13.97
N ALA A 81 -2.19 2.59 15.21
CA ALA A 81 -3.27 2.84 16.16
C ALA A 81 -4.23 3.93 15.65
N THR A 82 -3.67 5.02 15.13
CA THR A 82 -4.44 6.16 14.59
C THR A 82 -5.25 5.75 13.37
N TYR A 83 -4.61 5.11 12.40
CA TYR A 83 -5.26 4.72 11.15
C TYR A 83 -6.36 3.67 11.34
N THR A 84 -6.11 2.66 12.18
CA THR A 84 -7.07 1.58 12.43
C THR A 84 -8.13 1.93 13.48
N LYS A 85 -8.02 3.10 14.11
CA LYS A 85 -8.84 3.51 15.25
C LYS A 85 -8.82 2.41 16.32
N LEU A 86 -7.63 1.99 16.70
CA LEU A 86 -7.40 0.94 17.69
C LEU A 86 -8.07 1.33 19.02
N ALA A 87 -8.83 0.41 19.59
CA ALA A 87 -9.41 0.60 20.92
C ALA A 87 -8.30 0.48 21.98
N GLU A 88 -8.29 1.39 22.95
CA GLU A 88 -7.38 1.39 24.10
C GLU A 88 -5.88 1.30 23.71
N PRO A 89 -5.37 2.21 22.87
CA PRO A 89 -4.02 2.12 22.31
C PRO A 89 -2.93 2.10 23.40
N GLU A 90 -3.13 2.79 24.52
CA GLU A 90 -2.17 2.80 25.64
C GLU A 90 -2.07 1.45 26.35
N ALA A 91 -3.19 0.74 26.51
CA ALA A 91 -3.19 -0.59 27.12
C ALA A 91 -2.48 -1.61 26.20
N VAL A 92 -2.75 -1.52 24.89
CA VAL A 92 -2.06 -2.33 23.88
C VAL A 92 -0.56 -2.01 23.87
N ARG A 93 -0.17 -0.74 23.90
CA ARG A 93 1.24 -0.32 23.96
C ARG A 93 1.96 -0.90 25.17
N LEU A 94 1.34 -0.84 26.35
CA LEU A 94 1.91 -1.43 27.57
C LEU A 94 2.12 -2.94 27.43
N ASP A 95 1.19 -3.64 26.77
CA ASP A 95 1.31 -5.08 26.52
C ASP A 95 2.42 -5.41 25.51
N LEU A 96 2.57 -4.61 24.46
CA LEU A 96 3.67 -4.69 23.50
C LEU A 96 5.04 -4.56 24.20
N GLU A 97 5.18 -3.62 25.14
CA GLU A 97 6.41 -3.45 25.92
C GLU A 97 6.72 -4.67 26.81
N ARG A 98 5.70 -5.36 27.32
CA ARG A 98 5.90 -6.57 28.15
C ARG A 98 6.34 -7.78 27.33
N HIS A 99 6.00 -7.83 26.06
CA HIS A 99 6.31 -8.95 25.15
C HIS A 99 7.55 -8.69 24.29
N ARG A 100 8.33 -7.64 24.59
CA ARG A 100 9.51 -7.29 23.81
C ARG A 100 10.73 -7.04 24.70
N LEU A 101 11.90 -7.50 24.24
CA LEU A 101 13.20 -7.05 24.76
C LEU A 101 14.00 -6.39 23.63
N ILE A 102 14.65 -5.26 23.93
CA ILE A 102 15.54 -4.55 23.01
C ILE A 102 16.94 -4.49 23.61
N PHE A 103 17.92 -4.98 22.86
CA PHE A 103 19.35 -4.86 23.15
C PHE A 103 20.05 -4.08 22.06
N SER A 104 21.10 -3.36 22.45
CA SER A 104 21.98 -2.64 21.53
C SER A 104 23.41 -3.12 21.73
N LEU A 105 24.00 -3.67 20.69
CA LEU A 105 25.38 -4.16 20.64
C LEU A 105 26.21 -3.26 19.71
N LEU A 106 26.24 -1.96 20.02
CA LEU A 106 26.96 -0.97 19.23
C LEU A 106 28.43 -1.36 19.08
N GLY A 107 28.89 -1.42 17.84
CA GLY A 107 30.26 -1.74 17.50
C GLY A 107 30.38 -2.10 16.02
N HIS A 108 31.20 -1.36 15.28
CA HIS A 108 31.40 -1.60 13.85
C HIS A 108 32.34 -2.79 13.68
N ALA A 109 31.77 -3.96 13.38
CA ALA A 109 32.51 -5.16 13.04
C ALA A 109 33.01 -5.10 11.58
N ASN A 110 33.84 -4.10 11.26
CA ASN A 110 34.38 -3.92 9.90
C ASN A 110 35.51 -4.93 9.57
N THR A 111 35.70 -5.94 10.41
CA THR A 111 36.67 -7.02 10.26
C THR A 111 36.04 -8.33 10.71
N THR A 112 36.52 -9.46 10.16
CA THR A 112 36.05 -10.81 10.53
C THR A 112 36.25 -11.11 12.02
N GLU A 113 37.35 -10.66 12.63
CA GLU A 113 37.60 -10.81 14.07
C GLU A 113 36.60 -9.99 14.90
N GLY A 114 36.35 -8.73 14.50
CA GLY A 114 35.35 -7.88 15.13
C GLY A 114 33.96 -8.52 15.08
N LEU A 115 33.59 -9.09 13.94
CA LEU A 115 32.31 -9.79 13.77
C LEU A 115 32.24 -11.05 14.63
N SER A 116 33.34 -11.78 14.79
CA SER A 116 33.40 -12.95 15.68
C SER A 116 33.11 -12.57 17.14
N SER A 117 33.67 -11.45 17.61
CA SER A 117 33.38 -10.91 18.94
C SER A 117 31.92 -10.48 19.08
N SER A 118 31.37 -9.77 18.09
CA SER A 118 29.95 -9.40 18.06
C SER A 118 29.03 -10.61 18.04
N MET A 119 29.38 -11.67 17.31
CA MET A 119 28.65 -12.93 17.29
C MET A 119 28.63 -13.61 18.66
N LYS A 120 29.75 -13.58 19.40
CA LYS A 120 29.80 -14.11 20.77
C LYS A 120 28.83 -13.35 21.69
N LYS A 121 28.85 -12.01 21.65
CA LYS A 121 27.91 -11.17 22.41
C LYS A 121 26.45 -11.44 22.03
N LEU A 122 26.19 -11.67 20.75
CA LEU A 122 24.85 -11.99 20.25
C LEU A 122 24.34 -13.30 20.84
N VAL A 123 25.16 -14.37 20.77
CA VAL A 123 24.83 -15.67 21.36
C VAL A 123 24.59 -15.53 22.86
N GLU A 124 25.47 -14.82 23.57
CA GLU A 124 25.32 -14.55 25.01
C GLU A 124 24.03 -13.78 25.32
N THR A 125 23.64 -12.82 24.47
CA THR A 125 22.40 -12.04 24.65
C THR A 125 21.16 -12.92 24.47
N VAL A 126 21.16 -13.80 23.47
CA VAL A 126 20.06 -14.74 23.22
C VAL A 126 19.95 -15.77 24.36
N ALA A 127 21.08 -16.28 24.84
CA ALA A 127 21.14 -17.17 26.00
C ALA A 127 20.64 -16.47 27.27
N PHE A 128 21.11 -15.25 27.54
CA PHE A 128 20.66 -14.42 28.67
C PHE A 128 19.14 -14.22 28.65
N ALA A 129 18.57 -13.87 27.49
CA ALA A 129 17.13 -13.65 27.36
C ALA A 129 16.35 -14.90 27.80
N ARG A 130 16.77 -16.09 27.37
CA ARG A 130 16.09 -17.34 27.69
C ARG A 130 16.35 -17.83 29.11
N GLU A 131 17.61 -17.92 29.50
CA GLU A 131 18.04 -18.62 30.71
C GLU A 131 17.89 -17.76 31.96
N ILE A 132 18.15 -16.45 31.84
CA ILE A 132 18.20 -15.53 32.99
C ILE A 132 16.94 -14.67 33.02
N ALA A 133 16.55 -14.06 31.90
CA ALA A 133 15.35 -13.22 31.84
C ALA A 133 14.05 -14.00 31.67
N HIS A 134 14.11 -15.34 31.57
CA HIS A 134 12.97 -16.24 31.31
C HIS A 134 12.09 -15.79 30.12
N PHE A 135 12.72 -15.15 29.15
CA PHE A 135 12.12 -14.63 27.94
C PHE A 135 12.46 -15.55 26.78
N SER A 136 11.50 -16.39 26.37
CA SER A 136 11.61 -17.24 25.18
C SER A 136 11.04 -16.48 23.98
N PRO A 137 11.88 -15.93 23.07
CA PRO A 137 11.39 -15.21 21.90
C PRO A 137 10.79 -16.16 20.87
N ASP A 138 9.64 -15.81 20.31
CA ASP A 138 9.10 -16.44 19.10
C ASP A 138 9.74 -15.85 17.84
N VAL A 139 10.25 -14.62 17.93
CA VAL A 139 10.92 -13.89 16.85
C VAL A 139 12.16 -13.19 17.39
N ILE A 140 13.26 -13.35 16.68
CA ILE A 140 14.53 -12.70 16.98
C ILE A 140 14.89 -11.80 15.80
N ILE A 141 15.18 -10.53 16.07
CA ILE A 141 15.55 -9.53 15.07
C ILE A 141 16.99 -9.12 15.32
N ILE A 142 17.81 -9.15 14.27
CA ILE A 142 19.19 -8.68 14.26
C ILE A 142 19.31 -7.55 13.23
N ASP A 143 19.25 -6.31 13.70
CA ASP A 143 19.32 -5.14 12.83
C ASP A 143 20.78 -4.68 12.65
N GLY A 144 21.31 -4.87 11.44
CA GLY A 144 22.64 -4.43 11.03
C GLY A 144 23.71 -5.52 10.98
N PHE A 145 23.36 -6.74 10.56
CA PHE A 145 24.34 -7.83 10.48
C PHE A 145 25.27 -7.66 9.28
N ASP A 146 26.58 -7.72 9.54
CA ASP A 146 27.61 -7.53 8.50
C ASP A 146 27.92 -8.84 7.77
N PHE A 147 27.09 -9.15 6.78
CA PHE A 147 27.32 -10.29 5.89
C PHE A 147 28.58 -10.15 5.02
N ALA A 148 29.15 -8.95 4.84
CA ALA A 148 30.35 -8.79 4.02
C ALA A 148 31.57 -9.47 4.66
N HIS A 149 31.66 -9.44 5.99
CA HIS A 149 32.72 -10.09 6.76
C HIS A 149 32.30 -11.42 7.40
N ALA A 150 31.07 -11.87 7.16
CA ALA A 150 30.55 -13.11 7.71
C ALA A 150 31.28 -14.34 7.15
N THR A 151 31.47 -15.33 8.02
CA THR A 151 31.91 -16.67 7.63
C THR A 151 30.73 -17.61 7.56
N GLU A 152 30.90 -18.71 6.85
CA GLU A 152 29.89 -19.76 6.74
C GLU A 152 29.51 -20.35 8.11
N ALA A 153 30.49 -20.47 9.01
CA ALA A 153 30.28 -20.94 10.38
C ALA A 153 29.37 -20.00 11.17
N MET A 154 29.53 -18.67 11.02
CA MET A 154 28.67 -17.69 11.70
C MET A 154 27.21 -17.80 11.23
N VAL A 155 26.98 -17.95 9.93
CA VAL A 155 25.63 -18.12 9.39
C VAL A 155 25.00 -19.44 9.84
N ASN A 156 25.79 -20.52 9.92
CA ASN A 156 25.32 -21.78 10.52
C ASN A 156 24.94 -21.61 12.00
N THR A 157 25.69 -20.83 12.77
CA THR A 157 25.34 -20.52 14.15
C THR A 157 24.01 -19.78 14.24
N LEU A 158 23.75 -18.80 13.36
CA LEU A 158 22.46 -18.10 13.29
C LEU A 158 21.30 -19.07 13.00
N ALA A 159 21.48 -20.00 12.04
CA ALA A 159 20.48 -21.03 11.73
C ALA A 159 20.26 -22.01 12.91
N THR A 160 21.30 -22.32 13.68
CA THR A 160 21.17 -23.12 14.91
C THR A 160 20.40 -22.36 15.99
N ILE A 161 20.69 -21.07 16.21
CA ILE A 161 19.92 -20.23 17.14
C ILE A 161 18.43 -20.24 16.78
N ALA A 162 18.09 -20.04 15.51
CA ALA A 162 16.69 -20.07 15.07
C ALA A 162 16.00 -21.40 15.41
N ARG A 163 16.66 -22.54 15.10
CA ARG A 163 16.12 -23.89 15.35
C ARG A 163 16.00 -24.23 16.83
N ASP A 164 17.07 -24.02 17.60
CA ASP A 164 17.12 -24.37 19.03
C ASP A 164 16.12 -23.59 19.87
N HIS A 165 15.83 -22.35 19.45
CA HIS A 165 14.80 -21.52 20.07
C HIS A 165 13.42 -21.69 19.44
N SER A 166 13.29 -22.48 18.36
CA SER A 166 12.06 -22.57 17.56
C SER A 166 11.51 -21.20 17.19
N ALA A 167 12.40 -20.26 16.90
CA ALA A 167 12.12 -18.86 16.65
C ALA A 167 12.29 -18.52 15.16
N GLU A 168 11.58 -17.49 14.70
CA GLU A 168 11.84 -16.85 13.42
C GLU A 168 12.99 -15.86 13.56
N LEU A 169 14.07 -16.02 12.80
CA LEU A 169 15.24 -15.13 12.88
C LEU A 169 15.30 -14.20 11.67
N TRP A 170 15.07 -12.91 11.89
CA TRP A 170 15.14 -11.88 10.86
C TRP A 170 16.39 -11.03 10.99
N LEU A 171 17.11 -10.81 9.88
CA LEU A 171 18.29 -9.96 9.83
C LEU A 171 18.14 -8.84 8.81
N SER A 172 18.74 -7.67 9.06
CA SER A 172 18.97 -6.68 8.01
C SER A 172 20.41 -6.72 7.51
N SER A 173 20.59 -6.49 6.21
CA SER A 173 21.92 -6.36 5.61
C SER A 173 21.96 -5.28 4.53
N ARG A 174 23.16 -4.76 4.29
CA ARG A 174 23.43 -3.75 3.27
C ARG A 174 24.00 -4.43 2.03
N THR A 175 23.49 -4.06 0.86
CA THR A 175 24.10 -4.46 -0.41
C THR A 175 25.33 -3.61 -0.70
N THR A 176 26.36 -4.18 -1.33
CA THR A 176 27.56 -3.42 -1.75
C THR A 176 27.31 -2.62 -3.04
N LYS A 177 28.11 -1.57 -3.27
CA LYS A 177 28.06 -0.82 -4.54
C LYS A 177 28.53 -1.72 -5.68
N GLY A 178 27.76 -1.78 -6.78
CA GLY A 178 28.06 -2.67 -7.90
C GLY A 178 27.72 -4.15 -7.65
N ALA A 179 27.05 -4.47 -6.53
CA ALA A 179 26.44 -5.77 -6.35
C ALA A 179 25.45 -6.01 -7.50
N GLY A 180 25.51 -7.21 -8.11
CA GLY A 180 24.73 -7.57 -9.28
C GLY A 180 23.21 -7.41 -9.10
N GLU A 181 22.45 -7.78 -10.13
CA GLU A 181 21.01 -7.56 -10.13
C GLU A 181 20.29 -8.41 -9.07
N ALA A 182 19.39 -7.77 -8.32
CA ALA A 182 18.47 -8.43 -7.39
C ALA A 182 17.31 -9.03 -8.19
N LYS A 183 17.36 -10.34 -8.45
CA LYS A 183 16.36 -11.10 -9.21
C LYS A 183 15.82 -12.27 -8.39
N PRO A 184 14.57 -12.70 -8.60
CA PRO A 184 14.07 -13.94 -8.02
C PRO A 184 15.01 -15.12 -8.31
N GLY A 185 15.35 -15.88 -7.27
CA GLY A 185 16.26 -17.02 -7.34
C GLY A 185 17.75 -16.66 -7.20
N SER A 186 18.10 -15.38 -7.06
CA SER A 186 19.45 -14.93 -6.75
C SER A 186 19.46 -13.77 -5.75
N ALA A 187 20.61 -13.46 -5.17
CA ALA A 187 20.77 -12.29 -4.32
C ALA A 187 22.00 -11.47 -4.72
N PRO A 188 22.00 -10.15 -4.50
CA PRO A 188 23.20 -9.33 -4.62
C PRO A 188 24.21 -9.64 -3.50
N ALA A 189 25.48 -9.39 -3.77
CA ALA A 189 26.54 -9.46 -2.77
C ALA A 189 26.25 -8.54 -1.56
N PRO A 190 26.57 -8.98 -0.33
CA PRO A 190 27.27 -10.21 0.04
C PRO A 190 26.37 -11.44 0.31
N ILE A 191 25.06 -11.33 0.08
CA ILE A 191 24.07 -12.36 0.45
C ILE A 191 24.11 -13.57 -0.47
N ASP A 192 24.54 -13.39 -1.72
CA ASP A 192 24.76 -14.44 -2.72
C ASP A 192 25.51 -15.66 -2.16
N ARG A 193 26.57 -15.44 -1.36
CA ARG A 193 27.39 -16.49 -0.76
C ARG A 193 26.67 -17.38 0.24
N PHE A 194 25.56 -16.90 0.79
CA PHE A 194 24.81 -17.56 1.86
C PHE A 194 23.39 -17.92 1.47
N PHE A 195 23.02 -17.66 0.20
CA PHE A 195 21.64 -17.72 -0.28
C PHE A 195 20.96 -19.06 0.01
N ASP A 196 21.68 -20.18 -0.12
CA ASP A 196 21.15 -21.53 0.13
C ASP A 196 20.79 -21.78 1.60
N LYS A 197 21.38 -21.03 2.54
CA LYS A 197 21.18 -21.20 3.99
C LYS A 197 20.05 -20.34 4.54
N LEU A 198 19.52 -19.44 3.73
CA LEU A 198 18.44 -18.54 4.10
C LEU A 198 17.12 -19.15 3.65
N GLY A 199 16.08 -19.06 4.48
CA GLY A 199 14.73 -19.45 4.08
C GLY A 199 14.13 -18.38 3.17
N VAL A 200 14.07 -17.15 3.66
CA VAL A 200 13.44 -16.03 2.95
C VAL A 200 14.43 -14.90 2.72
N VAL A 201 14.42 -14.31 1.52
CA VAL A 201 15.31 -13.20 1.16
C VAL A 201 14.49 -12.11 0.49
N VAL A 202 14.50 -10.90 1.07
CA VAL A 202 13.62 -9.80 0.71
C VAL A 202 14.46 -8.57 0.37
N TYR A 203 14.26 -8.02 -0.82
CA TYR A 203 14.97 -6.84 -1.28
C TYR A 203 14.08 -5.61 -1.30
N LEU A 204 14.55 -4.53 -0.67
CA LEU A 204 13.93 -3.22 -0.74
C LEU A 204 14.58 -2.42 -1.87
N ASP A 205 13.82 -2.22 -2.93
CA ASP A 205 14.21 -1.48 -4.12
C ASP A 205 13.64 -0.05 -4.05
N PRO A 206 14.48 0.97 -3.76
CA PRO A 206 14.00 2.35 -3.66
C PRO A 206 13.65 2.91 -5.05
N GLU A 207 12.44 3.41 -5.20
CA GLU A 207 11.99 4.23 -6.33
C GLU A 207 11.76 5.68 -5.85
N LYS A 208 11.38 6.59 -6.76
CA LYS A 208 11.26 8.04 -6.43
C LYS A 208 10.41 8.31 -5.19
N ASP A 209 9.21 7.75 -5.13
CA ASP A 209 8.22 8.07 -4.10
C ASP A 209 7.75 6.82 -3.31
N VAL A 210 8.29 5.65 -3.63
CA VAL A 210 7.91 4.36 -3.04
C VAL A 210 9.13 3.46 -2.85
N VAL A 211 9.04 2.52 -1.93
CA VAL A 211 10.00 1.42 -1.80
C VAL A 211 9.32 0.15 -2.27
N ARG A 212 9.82 -0.47 -3.35
CA ARG A 212 9.29 -1.75 -3.83
C ARG A 212 9.99 -2.88 -3.08
N LEU A 213 9.22 -3.61 -2.28
CA LEU A 213 9.63 -4.88 -1.73
C LEU A 213 9.58 -5.94 -2.84
N ARG A 214 10.67 -6.69 -3.00
CA ARG A 214 10.79 -7.84 -3.92
C ARG A 214 11.18 -9.07 -3.14
N LEU A 215 10.51 -10.19 -3.39
CA LEU A 215 10.90 -11.48 -2.84
C LEU A 215 11.97 -12.11 -3.75
N LEU A 216 13.17 -12.33 -3.22
CA LEU A 216 14.28 -12.94 -3.95
C LEU A 216 14.39 -14.45 -3.67
N LYS A 217 13.97 -14.90 -2.48
CA LYS A 217 13.89 -16.31 -2.11
C LYS A 217 12.69 -16.56 -1.21
N ASP A 218 12.04 -17.69 -1.43
CA ASP A 218 10.97 -18.21 -0.59
C ASP A 218 11.17 -19.72 -0.37
N HIS A 219 11.90 -20.04 0.69
CA HIS A 219 12.32 -21.40 1.03
C HIS A 219 12.90 -22.12 -0.20
N ASP A 220 12.43 -23.34 -0.47
CA ASP A 220 12.82 -24.14 -1.63
C ASP A 220 11.85 -23.96 -2.82
N SER A 221 10.99 -22.93 -2.81
CA SER A 221 10.05 -22.69 -3.89
C SER A 221 10.80 -22.29 -5.17
N LYS A 222 10.49 -23.00 -6.27
CA LYS A 222 10.98 -22.69 -7.62
C LYS A 222 10.15 -21.62 -8.32
N GLU A 223 8.92 -21.39 -7.84
CA GLU A 223 8.02 -20.38 -8.33
C GLU A 223 7.95 -19.26 -7.29
N ILE A 224 8.90 -18.34 -7.38
CA ILE A 224 8.87 -17.13 -6.57
C ILE A 224 7.88 -16.20 -7.26
N ALA A 225 6.71 -16.01 -6.65
CA ALA A 225 5.76 -15.02 -7.11
C ALA A 225 6.46 -13.66 -7.24
N ASP A 226 6.20 -12.93 -8.33
CA ASP A 226 6.67 -11.54 -8.49
C ASP A 226 5.93 -10.66 -7.48
N LEU A 227 6.34 -10.76 -6.22
CA LEU A 227 5.80 -10.02 -5.11
C LEU A 227 6.42 -8.62 -5.17
N SER A 228 5.76 -7.73 -5.91
CA SER A 228 6.11 -6.31 -5.97
C SER A 228 5.21 -5.51 -5.04
N LEU A 229 5.41 -5.62 -3.72
CA LEU A 229 4.67 -4.79 -2.76
C LEU A 229 5.33 -3.42 -2.67
N ARG A 230 4.56 -2.36 -2.91
CA ARG A 230 5.03 -0.99 -2.75
C ARG A 230 4.82 -0.55 -1.31
N LEU A 231 5.80 0.13 -0.75
CA LEU A 231 5.80 0.65 0.61
C LEU A 231 5.99 2.17 0.58
N GLN A 232 5.33 2.89 1.48
CA GLN A 232 5.59 4.32 1.67
C GLN A 232 6.95 4.50 2.38
N PRO A 233 7.89 5.34 1.89
CA PRO A 233 9.30 5.29 2.34
C PRO A 233 9.57 5.59 3.81
N HIS A 234 8.66 6.28 4.51
CA HIS A 234 8.88 6.72 5.90
C HIS A 234 8.23 5.74 6.90
N THR A 235 6.98 5.38 6.63
CA THR A 235 6.16 4.52 7.48
C THR A 235 6.30 3.03 7.13
N MET A 236 6.87 2.72 5.97
CA MET A 236 6.98 1.38 5.37
C MET A 236 5.64 0.65 5.28
N ARG A 237 4.54 1.39 5.22
CA ARG A 237 3.19 0.83 5.08
C ARG A 237 2.99 0.34 3.65
N ILE A 238 2.41 -0.85 3.51
CA ILE A 238 2.03 -1.35 2.19
C ILE A 238 1.01 -0.40 1.58
N ILE A 239 1.43 0.13 0.45
CA ILE A 239 0.63 0.93 -0.45
C ILE A 239 -0.49 0.00 -0.96
N ASP A 240 -0.19 -1.19 -1.45
CA ASP A 240 -1.09 -2.11 -2.20
C ASP A 240 -2.21 -2.87 -1.43
N ALA A 241 -2.50 -2.60 -0.17
CA ALA A 241 -3.32 -3.46 0.72
C ALA A 241 -4.85 -3.51 0.45
N ASP A 242 -5.33 -2.98 -0.68
CA ASP A 242 -6.76 -2.86 -1.00
C ASP A 242 -7.28 -3.81 -2.09
N ILE A 243 -6.47 -4.79 -2.57
CA ILE A 243 -6.92 -5.77 -3.58
C ILE A 243 -7.39 -7.09 -2.93
N PRO A 244 -8.70 -7.43 -3.00
CA PRO A 244 -9.20 -8.76 -2.71
C PRO A 244 -8.55 -9.81 -3.63
N PRO A 245 -8.40 -11.06 -3.15
CA PRO A 245 -7.92 -12.17 -3.98
C PRO A 245 -8.78 -12.32 -5.25
N ALA A 246 -8.20 -12.83 -6.33
CA ALA A 246 -8.88 -12.95 -7.64
C ALA A 246 -10.25 -13.65 -7.57
N SER A 247 -10.42 -14.55 -6.59
CA SER A 247 -11.69 -15.23 -6.30
C SER A 247 -12.84 -14.31 -5.89
N GLU A 248 -12.52 -13.17 -5.27
CA GLU A 248 -13.45 -12.16 -4.74
C GLU A 248 -13.65 -10.96 -5.68
N ARG A 249 -12.92 -10.90 -6.81
CA ARG A 249 -13.11 -9.87 -7.83
C ARG A 249 -14.47 -10.06 -8.53
N PRO A 250 -15.14 -8.97 -8.94
CA PRO A 250 -16.36 -9.08 -9.75
C PRO A 250 -16.08 -9.82 -11.07
N ARG A 251 -16.61 -11.03 -11.21
CA ARG A 251 -16.31 -11.91 -12.37
C ARG A 251 -17.08 -11.55 -13.64
N ASP A 252 -18.16 -10.78 -13.53
CA ASP A 252 -19.02 -10.45 -14.67
C ASP A 252 -19.18 -8.93 -14.79
N ALA A 253 -18.31 -8.33 -15.59
CA ALA A 253 -18.29 -6.89 -15.86
C ALA A 253 -19.62 -6.40 -16.47
N LYS A 254 -20.42 -7.26 -17.11
CA LYS A 254 -21.69 -6.86 -17.73
C LYS A 254 -22.75 -6.40 -16.72
N ARG A 255 -22.60 -6.78 -15.44
CA ARG A 255 -23.47 -6.33 -14.35
C ARG A 255 -23.19 -4.90 -13.91
N PHE A 256 -22.04 -4.36 -14.31
CA PHE A 256 -21.58 -3.04 -13.90
C PHE A 256 -22.04 -1.96 -14.88
N ARG A 257 -22.36 -0.80 -14.32
CA ARG A 257 -22.77 0.39 -15.04
C ARG A 257 -21.89 1.58 -14.64
N LEU A 258 -21.28 2.18 -15.65
CA LEU A 258 -20.57 3.45 -15.56
C LEU A 258 -21.55 4.62 -15.76
N PHE A 259 -21.49 5.62 -14.89
CA PHE A 259 -22.14 6.92 -15.05
C PHE A 259 -21.10 8.02 -15.27
N SER A 260 -21.24 8.82 -16.33
CA SER A 260 -20.37 9.98 -16.60
C SER A 260 -21.09 11.08 -17.38
N GLY A 261 -20.41 12.16 -17.76
CA GLY A 261 -20.90 13.18 -18.71
C GLY A 261 -20.47 12.93 -20.15
N GLY A 262 -19.59 11.94 -20.38
CA GLY A 262 -19.03 11.60 -21.68
C GLY A 262 -18.10 12.67 -22.26
N ALA A 263 -17.58 13.59 -21.45
CA ALA A 263 -16.70 14.65 -21.92
C ALA A 263 -15.33 14.12 -22.40
N LYS A 264 -14.63 14.94 -23.21
CA LYS A 264 -13.25 14.65 -23.60
C LYS A 264 -12.36 14.41 -22.38
N GLY A 265 -11.35 13.55 -22.54
CA GLY A 265 -10.35 13.27 -21.50
C GLY A 265 -10.75 12.09 -20.61
N ALA A 266 -10.80 12.31 -19.29
CA ALA A 266 -11.00 11.25 -18.32
C ALA A 266 -12.32 10.47 -18.54
N GLU A 267 -13.43 11.18 -18.75
CA GLU A 267 -14.75 10.55 -18.93
C GLU A 267 -14.82 9.70 -20.20
N ALA A 268 -14.27 10.20 -21.31
CA ALA A 268 -14.12 9.42 -22.54
C ALA A 268 -13.25 8.16 -22.34
N ALA A 269 -12.17 8.25 -21.56
CA ALA A 269 -11.32 7.09 -21.25
C ALA A 269 -12.02 6.05 -20.37
N PHE A 270 -12.77 6.49 -19.35
CA PHE A 270 -13.66 5.61 -18.57
C PHE A 270 -14.68 4.91 -19.48
N GLY A 271 -15.32 5.66 -20.39
CA GLY A 271 -16.28 5.12 -21.35
C GLY A 271 -15.66 4.10 -22.31
N ALA A 272 -14.46 4.36 -22.82
CA ALA A 272 -13.73 3.43 -23.69
C ALA A 272 -13.37 2.12 -22.95
N CYS A 273 -12.98 2.20 -21.68
CA CYS A 273 -12.76 1.01 -20.87
C CYS A 273 -14.07 0.27 -20.57
N ALA A 274 -15.16 0.99 -20.24
CA ALA A 274 -16.47 0.39 -20.04
C ALA A 274 -16.93 -0.39 -21.28
N GLU A 275 -16.77 0.18 -22.48
CA GLU A 275 -17.06 -0.49 -23.74
C GLU A 275 -16.18 -1.73 -23.95
N ARG A 276 -14.86 -1.60 -23.75
CA ARG A 276 -13.90 -2.70 -23.96
C ARG A 276 -14.14 -3.90 -23.03
N TRP A 277 -14.57 -3.68 -21.79
CA TRP A 277 -14.90 -4.74 -20.83
C TRP A 277 -16.38 -5.19 -20.87
N GLY A 278 -17.21 -4.58 -21.73
CA GLY A 278 -18.61 -4.97 -21.91
C GLY A 278 -19.58 -4.43 -20.85
N LEU A 279 -19.20 -3.39 -20.11
CA LEU A 279 -20.08 -2.69 -19.17
C LEU A 279 -21.17 -1.90 -19.92
N THR A 280 -22.26 -1.64 -19.20
CA THR A 280 -23.21 -0.60 -19.62
C THR A 280 -22.63 0.76 -19.28
N GLU A 281 -22.74 1.76 -20.16
CA GLU A 281 -22.39 3.14 -19.84
C GLU A 281 -23.61 4.05 -19.97
N THR A 282 -23.70 5.08 -19.14
CA THR A 282 -24.72 6.12 -19.18
C THR A 282 -24.03 7.47 -19.09
N ASN A 283 -24.15 8.26 -20.15
CA ASN A 283 -23.51 9.55 -20.31
C ASN A 283 -24.57 10.66 -20.27
N TYR A 284 -24.68 11.36 -19.15
CA TYR A 284 -25.67 12.43 -18.97
C TYR A 284 -25.26 13.69 -19.72
N SER A 285 -26.14 14.19 -20.57
CA SER A 285 -25.92 15.36 -21.40
C SER A 285 -27.15 16.26 -21.40
N PHE A 286 -27.07 17.38 -22.08
CA PHE A 286 -28.18 18.30 -22.34
C PHE A 286 -28.04 18.87 -23.77
N GLU A 287 -29.11 19.50 -24.25
CA GLU A 287 -29.13 20.16 -25.55
C GLU A 287 -28.07 21.26 -25.62
N GLY A 288 -27.26 21.27 -26.68
CA GLY A 288 -26.15 22.23 -26.83
C GLY A 288 -24.91 21.93 -26.00
N HIS A 289 -24.79 20.74 -25.39
CA HIS A 289 -23.59 20.34 -24.66
C HIS A 289 -22.41 20.06 -25.61
N THR A 290 -21.54 21.07 -25.79
CA THR A 290 -20.41 21.02 -26.74
C THR A 290 -19.18 20.25 -26.25
N LEU A 291 -19.11 19.88 -24.96
CA LEU A 291 -17.93 19.25 -24.36
C LEU A 291 -17.92 17.72 -24.45
N ARG A 292 -19.03 17.11 -24.88
CA ARG A 292 -19.23 15.65 -24.96
C ARG A 292 -18.48 15.06 -26.16
N GLU A 293 -17.70 14.01 -25.91
CA GLU A 293 -17.00 13.21 -26.93
C GLU A 293 -17.68 11.84 -27.14
N ARG A 294 -18.18 11.21 -26.07
CA ARG A 294 -18.86 9.91 -26.15
C ARG A 294 -20.25 10.05 -26.80
N ALA A 295 -20.56 9.17 -27.75
CA ALA A 295 -21.88 9.07 -28.38
C ALA A 295 -22.73 7.89 -27.85
N ARG A 296 -22.10 6.92 -27.17
CA ARG A 296 -22.78 5.71 -26.64
C ARG A 296 -23.41 6.01 -25.28
N GLY A 297 -24.58 5.42 -25.01
CA GLY A 297 -25.25 5.50 -23.71
C GLY A 297 -25.71 6.90 -23.30
N VAL A 298 -25.90 7.81 -24.26
CA VAL A 298 -26.26 9.20 -23.96
C VAL A 298 -27.69 9.30 -23.45
N VAL A 299 -27.86 10.00 -22.33
CA VAL A 299 -29.16 10.39 -21.79
C VAL A 299 -29.23 11.91 -21.79
N GLU A 300 -30.08 12.44 -22.65
CA GLU A 300 -30.28 13.89 -22.80
C GLU A 300 -31.32 14.37 -21.78
N LEU A 301 -30.86 15.17 -20.82
CA LEU A 301 -31.69 15.73 -19.75
C LEU A 301 -32.48 16.92 -20.27
N SER A 302 -33.79 16.91 -20.05
CA SER A 302 -34.64 18.07 -20.33
C SER A 302 -34.33 19.22 -19.36
N GLU A 303 -34.77 20.44 -19.65
CA GLU A 303 -34.67 21.54 -18.69
C GLU A 303 -35.33 21.22 -17.34
N ALA A 304 -36.43 20.47 -17.35
CA ALA A 304 -37.13 20.04 -16.14
C ALA A 304 -36.29 19.06 -15.31
N ASP A 305 -35.54 18.17 -15.98
CA ASP A 305 -34.61 17.26 -15.32
C ASP A 305 -33.39 18.01 -14.76
N LEU A 306 -32.81 18.92 -15.53
CA LEU A 306 -31.70 19.77 -15.08
C LEU A 306 -32.05 20.53 -13.79
N ARG A 307 -33.29 21.05 -13.70
CA ARG A 307 -33.80 21.73 -12.49
C ARG A 307 -33.87 20.84 -11.25
N ARG A 308 -33.94 19.50 -11.37
CA ARG A 308 -33.92 18.60 -10.19
C ARG A 308 -32.53 18.48 -9.57
N GLY A 309 -31.49 18.63 -10.38
CA GLY A 309 -30.10 18.68 -9.92
C GLY A 309 -29.65 20.10 -9.59
N ASP A 310 -30.57 21.06 -9.46
CA ASP A 310 -30.24 22.47 -9.27
C ASP A 310 -29.68 22.74 -7.87
N PHE A 311 -28.74 23.68 -7.82
CA PHE A 311 -28.10 24.09 -6.58
C PHE A 311 -27.71 25.55 -6.64
N SER A 312 -27.69 26.19 -5.47
CA SER A 312 -27.16 27.54 -5.36
C SER A 312 -25.68 27.56 -5.74
N LEU A 313 -25.33 28.32 -6.78
CA LEU A 313 -23.93 28.53 -7.17
C LEU A 313 -23.10 29.14 -6.03
N VAL A 314 -23.74 29.90 -5.13
CA VAL A 314 -23.10 30.42 -3.90
C VAL A 314 -22.71 29.26 -2.98
N TYR A 315 -23.58 28.27 -2.81
CA TYR A 315 -23.29 27.08 -2.00
C TYR A 315 -22.12 26.27 -2.56
N VAL A 316 -22.11 26.04 -3.88
CA VAL A 316 -21.03 25.31 -4.53
C VAL A 316 -19.72 26.08 -4.47
N SER A 317 -19.75 27.39 -4.73
CA SER A 317 -18.56 28.23 -4.65
C SER A 317 -17.95 28.23 -3.25
N LYS A 318 -18.80 28.27 -2.20
CA LYS A 318 -18.35 28.18 -0.80
C LYS A 318 -17.71 26.83 -0.47
N ARG A 319 -18.26 25.73 -0.99
CA ARG A 319 -17.72 24.36 -0.79
C ARG A 319 -16.38 24.16 -1.49
N LEU A 320 -16.23 24.71 -2.69
CA LEU A 320 -15.01 24.57 -3.50
C LEU A 320 -13.95 25.63 -3.19
N GLY A 321 -14.21 26.57 -2.27
CA GLY A 321 -13.27 27.65 -1.95
C GLY A 321 -12.99 28.62 -3.11
N ARG A 322 -13.86 28.69 -4.14
CA ARG A 322 -13.64 29.49 -5.36
C ARG A 322 -14.93 29.91 -6.03
N VAL A 323 -14.91 31.05 -6.73
CA VAL A 323 -16.06 31.55 -7.50
C VAL A 323 -16.20 30.75 -8.80
N LEU A 324 -17.37 30.14 -9.01
CA LEU A 324 -17.72 29.49 -10.27
C LEU A 324 -18.37 30.49 -11.23
N SER A 325 -18.15 30.28 -12.53
CA SER A 325 -18.76 31.10 -13.58
C SER A 325 -20.27 30.86 -13.65
N GLU A 326 -21.04 31.95 -13.78
CA GLU A 326 -22.50 31.90 -13.94
C GLU A 326 -22.95 31.61 -15.38
N ILE A 327 -22.02 31.31 -16.29
CA ILE A 327 -22.34 30.99 -17.68
C ILE A 327 -23.29 29.77 -17.73
N PRO A 328 -24.41 29.82 -18.48
CA PRO A 328 -25.41 28.75 -18.52
C PRO A 328 -24.84 27.36 -18.81
N LEU A 329 -23.85 27.28 -19.70
CA LEU A 329 -23.14 26.03 -20.00
C LEU A 329 -22.50 25.41 -18.76
N VAL A 330 -21.83 26.22 -17.93
CA VAL A 330 -21.17 25.75 -16.70
C VAL A 330 -22.21 25.25 -15.71
N ARG A 331 -23.33 25.97 -15.56
CA ARG A 331 -24.45 25.54 -14.71
C ARG A 331 -25.03 24.19 -15.15
N ASN A 332 -25.28 24.00 -16.45
CA ASN A 332 -25.87 22.77 -16.94
C ASN A 332 -24.92 21.57 -16.75
N VAL A 333 -23.61 21.74 -16.98
CA VAL A 333 -22.59 20.70 -16.68
C VAL A 333 -22.60 20.34 -15.19
N LEU A 334 -22.67 21.34 -14.34
CA LEU A 334 -22.73 21.20 -12.89
C LEU A 334 -23.98 20.41 -12.45
N GLN A 335 -25.12 20.61 -13.10
CA GLN A 335 -26.35 19.85 -12.88
C GLN A 335 -26.25 18.40 -13.41
N THR A 336 -25.55 18.15 -14.53
CA THR A 336 -25.37 16.76 -15.00
C THR A 336 -24.48 15.95 -14.06
N ILE A 337 -23.45 16.56 -13.43
CA ILE A 337 -22.61 15.91 -12.42
C ILE A 337 -23.46 15.41 -11.25
N TRP A 338 -24.50 16.14 -10.85
CA TRP A 338 -25.42 15.68 -9.80
C TRP A 338 -26.06 14.35 -10.16
N TYR A 339 -26.55 14.18 -11.39
CA TYR A 339 -27.14 12.92 -11.86
C TYR A 339 -26.13 11.78 -11.87
N GLN A 340 -24.91 12.05 -12.33
CA GLN A 340 -23.82 11.07 -12.35
C GLN A 340 -23.54 10.55 -10.93
N ILE A 341 -23.31 11.46 -9.98
CA ILE A 341 -22.98 11.08 -8.61
C ILE A 341 -24.20 10.49 -7.89
N ASN A 342 -25.42 10.96 -8.16
CA ASN A 342 -26.62 10.44 -7.51
C ASN A 342 -26.88 8.98 -7.87
N ALA A 343 -26.75 8.62 -9.16
CA ALA A 343 -26.94 7.26 -9.66
C ALA A 343 -25.83 6.29 -9.23
N ALA A 344 -24.62 6.79 -8.97
CA ALA A 344 -23.48 5.99 -8.56
C ALA A 344 -23.51 5.63 -7.05
N ARG A 345 -23.01 4.44 -6.70
CA ARG A 345 -22.72 4.04 -5.31
C ARG A 345 -21.25 4.24 -4.94
N GLU A 346 -20.39 4.39 -5.92
CA GLU A 346 -18.94 4.58 -5.80
C GLU A 346 -18.46 5.56 -6.87
N VAL A 347 -17.45 6.38 -6.56
CA VAL A 347 -17.03 7.49 -7.42
C VAL A 347 -15.53 7.46 -7.64
N PHE A 348 -15.11 7.45 -8.90
CA PHE A 348 -13.72 7.57 -9.33
C PHE A 348 -13.54 8.88 -10.10
N VAL A 349 -12.49 9.61 -9.74
CA VAL A 349 -12.18 10.93 -10.27
C VAL A 349 -10.75 10.92 -10.80
N VAL A 350 -10.50 11.50 -11.98
CA VAL A 350 -9.14 11.82 -12.43
C VAL A 350 -8.96 13.34 -12.45
N GLY A 351 -7.99 13.87 -11.70
CA GLY A 351 -7.84 15.31 -11.53
C GLY A 351 -6.59 15.70 -10.77
N GLN A 352 -6.67 16.79 -10.00
CA GLN A 352 -5.58 17.28 -9.14
C GLN A 352 -6.18 17.74 -7.82
N ILE A 353 -5.70 17.18 -6.71
CA ILE A 353 -6.06 17.59 -5.35
C ILE A 353 -5.28 18.87 -5.02
N GLN A 354 -6.00 19.89 -4.60
CA GLN A 354 -5.45 21.18 -4.19
C GLN A 354 -5.04 21.16 -2.71
N ASP A 355 -4.28 22.16 -2.27
CA ASP A 355 -3.81 22.28 -0.88
C ASP A 355 -4.97 22.44 0.12
N ASP A 356 -6.10 23.01 -0.31
CA ASP A 356 -7.33 23.10 0.47
C ASP A 356 -8.12 21.77 0.55
N GLY A 357 -7.60 20.71 -0.06
CA GLY A 357 -8.20 19.39 -0.10
C GLY A 357 -9.35 19.25 -1.11
N THR A 358 -9.66 20.25 -1.93
CA THR A 358 -10.65 20.13 -3.01
C THR A 358 -10.00 19.60 -4.30
N VAL A 359 -10.80 19.08 -5.24
CA VAL A 359 -10.29 18.69 -6.57
C VAL A 359 -10.45 19.87 -7.53
N ARG A 360 -9.47 20.09 -8.40
CA ARG A 360 -9.45 21.21 -9.36
C ARG A 360 -10.60 21.15 -10.39
N GLY A 361 -11.13 22.32 -10.74
CA GLY A 361 -12.10 22.50 -11.83
C GLY A 361 -13.53 22.05 -11.52
N GLY A 362 -14.36 21.90 -12.57
CA GLY A 362 -15.76 21.46 -12.45
C GLY A 362 -15.90 20.05 -11.87
N THR A 363 -14.92 19.20 -12.13
CA THR A 363 -14.79 17.85 -11.55
C THR A 363 -14.81 17.84 -10.03
N GLY A 364 -14.30 18.91 -9.39
CA GLY A 364 -14.30 19.05 -7.93
C GLY A 364 -15.69 19.03 -7.32
N TRP A 365 -16.70 19.47 -8.06
CA TRP A 365 -18.08 19.40 -7.58
C TRP A 365 -18.56 17.96 -7.38
N GLY A 366 -18.22 17.06 -8.30
CA GLY A 366 -18.58 15.65 -8.17
C GLY A 366 -17.91 14.98 -6.97
N ALA A 367 -16.65 15.33 -6.69
CA ALA A 367 -15.94 14.89 -5.49
C ALA A 367 -16.63 15.41 -4.20
N GLU A 368 -17.03 16.68 -4.16
CA GLU A 368 -17.74 17.25 -3.00
C GLU A 368 -19.12 16.63 -2.78
N LEU A 369 -19.87 16.33 -3.84
CA LEU A 369 -21.14 15.61 -3.73
C LEU A 369 -20.95 14.20 -3.14
N ALA A 370 -19.93 13.49 -3.61
CA ALA A 370 -19.59 12.17 -3.09
C ALA A 370 -19.21 12.23 -1.59
N ARG A 371 -18.46 13.26 -1.18
CA ARG A 371 -18.15 13.53 0.24
C ARG A 371 -19.40 13.78 1.06
N LEU A 372 -20.28 14.66 0.58
CA LEU A 372 -21.51 15.05 1.28
C LEU A 372 -22.44 13.84 1.52
N TRP A 373 -22.55 12.97 0.53
CA TRP A 373 -23.35 11.75 0.60
C TRP A 373 -22.59 10.54 1.15
N LYS A 374 -21.36 10.74 1.63
CA LYS A 374 -20.50 9.71 2.22
C LYS A 374 -20.32 8.48 1.30
N LYS A 375 -20.30 8.71 0.00
CA LYS A 375 -20.04 7.66 -0.99
C LYS A 375 -18.54 7.35 -1.03
N PRO A 376 -18.12 6.08 -1.19
CA PRO A 376 -16.75 5.74 -1.52
C PRO A 376 -16.25 6.61 -2.68
N LEU A 377 -15.16 7.34 -2.43
CA LEU A 377 -14.63 8.37 -3.32
C LEU A 377 -13.13 8.16 -3.49
N TYR A 378 -12.70 8.04 -4.74
CA TYR A 378 -11.31 7.90 -5.14
C TYR A 378 -10.93 8.97 -6.16
N VAL A 379 -9.74 9.55 -6.04
CA VAL A 379 -9.19 10.56 -6.95
C VAL A 379 -7.79 10.14 -7.39
N PHE A 380 -7.58 9.93 -8.68
CA PHE A 380 -6.23 9.88 -9.25
C PHE A 380 -5.74 11.31 -9.44
N ASP A 381 -4.72 11.67 -8.66
CA ASP A 381 -4.04 12.95 -8.81
C ASP A 381 -2.98 12.83 -9.92
N GLN A 382 -3.17 13.52 -11.04
CA GLN A 382 -2.26 13.44 -12.18
C GLN A 382 -0.88 14.06 -11.89
N GLN A 383 -0.76 14.99 -10.93
CA GLN A 383 0.55 15.55 -10.57
C GLN A 383 1.31 14.60 -9.65
N LYS A 384 0.62 14.02 -8.68
CA LYS A 384 1.20 13.04 -7.74
C LYS A 384 1.27 11.63 -8.32
N ARG A 385 0.68 11.42 -9.51
CA ARG A 385 0.65 10.17 -10.27
C ARG A 385 0.18 8.98 -9.43
N THR A 386 -0.81 9.21 -8.57
CA THR A 386 -1.32 8.20 -7.64
C THR A 386 -2.79 8.43 -7.28
N TRP A 387 -3.45 7.36 -6.85
CA TRP A 387 -4.83 7.37 -6.39
C TRP A 387 -4.90 7.76 -4.90
N PHE A 388 -5.97 8.45 -4.51
CA PHE A 388 -6.31 8.83 -3.13
C PHE A 388 -7.75 8.44 -2.85
N ARG A 389 -8.05 7.99 -1.64
CA ARG A 389 -9.41 7.76 -1.13
C ARG A 389 -9.75 8.79 -0.08
N TRP A 390 -11.01 9.21 -0.06
CA TRP A 390 -11.54 10.03 1.03
C TRP A 390 -11.93 9.15 2.23
N SER A 391 -11.36 9.41 3.41
CA SER A 391 -11.67 8.66 4.63
C SER A 391 -12.88 9.18 5.40
N GLY A 392 -13.44 10.31 4.97
CA GLY A 392 -14.45 11.08 5.70
C GLY A 392 -13.90 12.40 6.25
N SER A 393 -12.60 12.46 6.52
CA SER A 393 -11.93 13.65 7.08
C SER A 393 -10.65 14.05 6.36
N ALA A 394 -9.96 13.13 5.68
CA ALA A 394 -8.71 13.42 4.96
C ALA A 394 -8.60 12.60 3.67
N TRP A 395 -7.73 13.06 2.77
CA TRP A 395 -7.27 12.26 1.64
C TRP A 395 -6.19 11.29 2.12
N GLU A 396 -6.43 10.01 1.92
CA GLU A 396 -5.47 8.94 2.18
C GLU A 396 -5.04 8.37 0.83
N MET A 397 -3.77 8.04 0.65
CA MET A 397 -3.36 7.34 -0.57
C MET A 397 -4.12 6.02 -0.67
N ALA A 398 -4.70 5.76 -1.84
CA ALA A 398 -5.39 4.52 -2.15
C ALA A 398 -4.78 4.01 -3.43
N THR A 399 -4.26 2.81 -3.46
CA THR A 399 -3.12 2.56 -4.34
C THR A 399 -3.48 1.65 -5.48
N LEU A 400 -4.47 0.80 -5.25
CA LEU A 400 -5.05 -0.13 -6.21
C LEU A 400 -6.57 -0.18 -5.99
N PRO A 401 -7.27 0.96 -6.19
CA PRO A 401 -8.72 0.95 -6.14
C PRO A 401 -9.28 -0.09 -7.10
N LEU A 402 -10.43 -0.64 -6.73
CA LEU A 402 -11.23 -1.55 -7.54
C LEU A 402 -12.64 -1.00 -7.61
N ILE A 403 -13.29 -1.26 -8.73
CA ILE A 403 -14.71 -1.01 -8.91
C ILE A 403 -15.46 -2.11 -8.16
N LYS A 404 -16.03 -1.77 -6.99
CA LYS A 404 -16.72 -2.72 -6.10
C LYS A 404 -18.24 -2.63 -6.26
N SER A 405 -18.74 -1.47 -6.68
CA SER A 405 -20.17 -1.25 -6.85
C SER A 405 -20.63 -1.47 -8.29
N GLU A 406 -21.71 -2.23 -8.48
CA GLU A 406 -22.37 -2.43 -9.79
C GLU A 406 -22.80 -1.11 -10.45
N ALA A 407 -22.94 -0.03 -9.68
CA ALA A 407 -23.21 1.32 -10.15
C ALA A 407 -22.09 2.25 -9.67
N PHE A 408 -21.27 2.76 -10.58
CA PHE A 408 -20.18 3.68 -10.23
C PHE A 408 -20.09 4.85 -11.21
N ALA A 409 -19.53 5.96 -10.74
CA ALA A 409 -19.25 7.14 -11.55
C ALA A 409 -17.76 7.22 -11.90
N GLY A 410 -17.46 7.57 -13.14
CA GLY A 410 -16.10 7.85 -13.62
C GLY A 410 -16.07 9.25 -14.21
N ILE A 411 -15.51 10.20 -13.47
CA ILE A 411 -15.48 11.63 -13.84
C ILE A 411 -14.05 12.15 -13.87
N GLY A 412 -13.79 13.30 -14.48
CA GLY A 412 -12.45 13.84 -14.42
C GLY A 412 -12.16 15.07 -15.26
N THR A 413 -10.87 15.38 -15.35
CA THR A 413 -10.31 16.46 -16.17
C THR A 413 -10.43 16.17 -17.66
N GLN A 414 -10.60 17.23 -18.45
CA GLN A 414 -10.49 17.16 -19.92
C GLN A 414 -9.04 17.05 -20.39
N ASN A 415 -8.10 17.52 -19.56
CA ASN A 415 -6.66 17.45 -19.81
C ASN A 415 -6.10 16.16 -19.20
N LEU A 416 -6.52 15.02 -19.77
CA LEU A 416 -6.07 13.70 -19.34
C LEU A 416 -4.61 13.48 -19.76
N THR A 417 -3.75 13.10 -18.81
CA THR A 417 -2.37 12.69 -19.11
C THR A 417 -2.30 11.20 -19.47
N ASP A 418 -1.20 10.77 -20.08
CA ASP A 418 -0.97 9.34 -20.34
C ASP A 418 -1.03 8.49 -19.07
N ASP A 419 -0.47 9.01 -17.96
CA ASP A 419 -0.55 8.34 -16.65
C ASP A 419 -1.99 8.26 -16.14
N GLY A 420 -2.79 9.32 -16.33
CA GLY A 420 -4.20 9.31 -15.97
C GLY A 420 -5.00 8.29 -16.78
N LYS A 421 -4.70 8.18 -18.08
CA LYS A 421 -5.31 7.17 -18.96
C LYS A 421 -4.91 5.75 -18.54
N GLN A 422 -3.61 5.52 -18.31
CA GLN A 422 -3.10 4.25 -17.83
C GLN A 422 -3.74 3.86 -16.49
N ALA A 423 -3.87 4.81 -15.55
CA ALA A 423 -4.50 4.57 -14.25
C ALA A 423 -5.97 4.11 -14.36
N ILE A 424 -6.71 4.60 -15.37
CA ILE A 424 -8.07 4.13 -15.67
C ILE A 424 -8.02 2.70 -16.24
N GLU A 425 -7.16 2.44 -17.22
CA GLU A 425 -7.05 1.11 -17.83
C GLU A 425 -6.67 0.04 -16.79
N GLU A 426 -5.70 0.34 -15.93
CA GLU A 426 -5.30 -0.55 -14.83
C GLU A 426 -6.42 -0.73 -13.80
N LEU A 427 -7.24 0.31 -13.52
CA LEU A 427 -8.42 0.18 -12.64
C LEU A 427 -9.40 -0.86 -13.18
N PHE A 428 -9.68 -0.86 -14.48
CA PHE A 428 -10.56 -1.85 -15.10
C PHE A 428 -9.93 -3.25 -15.11
N GLN A 429 -8.68 -3.35 -15.55
CA GLN A 429 -7.98 -4.64 -15.61
C GLN A 429 -7.90 -5.30 -14.22
N ARG A 430 -7.59 -4.52 -13.18
CA ARG A 430 -7.57 -5.03 -11.80
C ARG A 430 -8.96 -5.46 -11.32
N SER A 431 -10.00 -4.73 -11.70
CA SER A 431 -11.39 -5.00 -11.25
C SER A 431 -12.00 -6.22 -11.93
N PHE A 432 -11.75 -6.41 -13.23
CA PHE A 432 -12.49 -7.37 -14.05
C PHE A 432 -11.60 -8.41 -14.76
N GLY A 433 -10.28 -8.31 -14.67
CA GLY A 433 -9.34 -9.15 -15.43
C GLY A 433 -9.15 -8.65 -16.86
N ASP A 434 -8.67 -9.53 -17.75
CA ASP A 434 -8.48 -9.19 -19.16
C ASP A 434 -9.82 -8.98 -19.87
N PRO A 435 -9.89 -8.03 -20.82
CA PRO A 435 -11.11 -7.81 -21.57
C PRO A 435 -11.45 -9.06 -22.40
N PRO A 436 -12.74 -9.34 -22.65
CA PRO A 436 -13.14 -10.47 -23.48
C PRO A 436 -12.46 -10.40 -24.84
N SER A 437 -11.89 -11.53 -25.29
CA SER A 437 -11.32 -11.62 -26.63
C SER A 437 -12.40 -11.27 -27.66
N LYS A 438 -12.06 -10.40 -28.62
CA LYS A 438 -12.90 -10.19 -29.79
C LYS A 438 -13.07 -11.55 -30.45
N ARG A 439 -14.27 -12.13 -30.35
CA ARG A 439 -14.65 -13.20 -31.26
C ARG A 439 -14.83 -12.51 -32.61
N ASP A 440 -13.97 -12.89 -33.56
CA ASP A 440 -14.08 -12.51 -34.96
C ASP A 440 -15.46 -12.87 -35.54
#